data_AF-A0A7C2KHN5-F1
#
_entry.id   AF-A0A7C2KHN5-F1
#
_cell.length_a   1.000
_cell.length_b   1.000
_cell.length_c   1.000
_cell.angle_alpha   90.00
_cell.angle_beta   90.00
_cell.angle_gamma   90.00
#
_symmetry.space_group_name_H-M   'P 1'
#
loop_
_entity.id
_entity.type
_entity.pdbx_description
1 polymer ?
#
loop_
_entity_poly.entity_id
_entity_poly.type
_entity_poly.pdbx_seq_one_letter_code
_entity_poly.pdbx_strand_id
1 'polypeptide(L)'
;MSLPIIFGNLSDRTEVSLPYFGILYRPGWLKSKNFYLEFELGYFKLQSNFLTTENPNVIPSPLILEESESHNFPLTLSIGYHLDLNDWFALNPKLGLGYMFTYNKTKLRGD
;
A
#
# COMPACT_ATOMS: atom_id res chain seq x y z
N MET A 1 15.18 -9.59 -6.31
CA MET A 1 14.32 -8.95 -5.30
C MET A 1 14.06 -7.54 -5.81
N SER A 2 12.86 -7.27 -6.31
CA SER A 2 12.45 -5.93 -6.75
C SER A 2 11.91 -5.17 -5.54
N LEU A 3 12.36 -3.92 -5.36
CA LEU A 3 11.81 -3.01 -4.36
C LEU A 3 10.78 -2.11 -5.06
N PRO A 4 9.50 -2.13 -4.65
CA PRO A 4 8.53 -1.18 -5.20
C PRO A 4 8.89 0.24 -4.75
N ILE A 5 9.01 1.15 -5.71
CA ILE A 5 9.12 2.59 -5.43
C ILE A 5 7.71 3.15 -5.52
N ILE A 6 7.17 3.58 -4.38
CA ILE A 6 5.85 4.21 -4.29
C ILE A 6 6.07 5.71 -4.18
N PHE A 7 5.59 6.47 -5.17
CA PHE A 7 5.53 7.93 -5.09
C PHE A 7 4.17 8.34 -4.54
N GLY A 8 4.16 9.02 -3.40
CA GLY A 8 2.94 9.56 -2.79
C GLY A 8 3.28 10.75 -1.91
N ASN A 9 2.43 11.78 -1.91
CA ASN A 9 2.54 12.89 -0.98
C ASN A 9 1.72 12.54 0.26
N LEU A 10 2.41 12.26 1.37
CA LEU A 10 1.82 12.04 2.68
C LEU A 10 2.06 13.31 3.50
N SER A 11 1.01 13.86 4.10
CA SER A 11 1.10 15.05 4.95
C SER A 11 2.10 14.84 6.10
N ASP A 12 2.72 15.92 6.59
CA ASP A 12 3.80 15.92 7.62
C ASP A 12 3.45 15.24 8.96
N ARG A 13 2.22 14.72 9.11
CA ARG A 13 1.71 14.03 10.31
C ARG A 13 1.44 12.55 10.08
N THR A 14 1.97 11.96 9.01
CA THR A 14 1.72 10.56 8.66
C THR A 14 3.01 9.74 8.65
N GLU A 15 3.10 8.77 9.56
CA GLU A 15 4.16 7.74 9.53
C GLU A 15 3.71 6.53 8.71
N VAL A 16 4.63 6.00 7.89
CA VAL A 16 4.37 4.84 7.03
C VAL A 16 5.42 3.77 7.27
N SER A 17 4.96 2.56 7.58
CA SER A 17 5.78 1.34 7.60
C SER A 17 5.29 0.40 6.50
N LEU A 18 6.19 -0.09 5.64
CA LEU A 18 5.86 -0.82 4.40
C LEU A 18 6.67 -2.12 4.26
N PRO A 19 6.46 -3.15 5.08
CA PRO A 19 6.99 -4.48 4.76
C PRO A 19 6.27 -5.04 3.52
N TYR A 20 7.06 -5.47 2.54
CA TYR A 20 6.59 -5.93 1.24
C TYR A 20 7.14 -7.32 0.92
N PHE A 21 6.26 -8.25 0.55
CA PHE A 21 6.63 -9.60 0.14
C PHE A 21 5.98 -9.95 -1.20
N GLY A 22 6.76 -10.50 -2.13
CA GLY A 22 6.29 -10.95 -3.43
C GLY A 22 6.75 -12.36 -3.71
N ILE A 23 5.83 -13.22 -4.17
CA ILE A 23 6.11 -14.57 -4.64
C ILE A 23 5.88 -14.61 -6.15
N LEU A 24 6.95 -14.89 -6.89
CA LEU A 24 6.89 -15.07 -8.35
C LEU A 24 6.78 -16.56 -8.67
N TYR A 25 5.79 -16.91 -9.50
CA TYR A 25 5.54 -18.28 -9.91
C TYR A 25 5.40 -18.40 -11.43
N ARG A 26 6.17 -19.29 -12.05
CA ARG A 26 6.09 -19.59 -13.48
C ARG A 26 5.45 -20.97 -13.67
N PRO A 27 4.12 -21.04 -13.80
CA PRO A 27 3.48 -22.33 -14.00
C PRO A 27 3.88 -22.97 -15.33
N GLY A 28 4.17 -24.27 -15.32
CA GLY A 28 4.49 -25.04 -16.53
C GLY A 28 3.35 -25.10 -17.56
N TRP A 29 2.10 -24.92 -17.12
CA TRP A 29 0.92 -24.89 -18.02
C TRP A 29 0.88 -23.65 -18.91
N LEU A 30 1.56 -22.56 -18.56
CA LEU A 30 1.60 -21.35 -19.39
C LEU A 30 2.43 -21.55 -20.68
N LYS A 31 3.22 -22.63 -20.79
CA LYS A 31 4.05 -23.03 -21.94
C LYS A 31 4.84 -21.90 -22.62
N SER A 32 5.04 -20.78 -21.92
CA SER A 32 5.71 -19.59 -22.43
C SER A 32 6.90 -19.28 -21.54
N LYS A 33 8.01 -18.90 -22.19
CA LYS A 33 9.22 -18.45 -21.49
C LYS A 33 9.09 -17.01 -21.02
N ASN A 34 8.18 -16.25 -21.61
CA ASN A 34 8.07 -14.81 -21.40
C ASN A 34 6.98 -14.47 -20.38
N PHE A 35 5.90 -15.26 -20.30
CA PHE A 35 4.85 -14.99 -19.33
C PHE A 35 5.17 -15.59 -17.96
N TYR A 36 4.81 -14.86 -16.90
CA TYR A 36 4.89 -15.34 -15.52
C TYR A 36 3.67 -14.89 -14.72
N LEU A 37 3.38 -15.60 -13.64
CA LEU A 37 2.41 -15.15 -12.64
C LEU A 37 3.16 -14.62 -11.42
N GLU A 38 2.61 -13.60 -10.79
CA GLU A 38 3.18 -12.97 -9.62
C GLU A 38 2.06 -12.70 -8.61
N PHE A 39 2.25 -13.21 -7.39
CA PHE A 39 1.37 -12.97 -6.27
C PHE A 39 2.11 -12.10 -5.26
N GLU A 40 1.54 -10.94 -4.93
CA GLU A 40 2.17 -9.99 -4.01
C GLU A 40 1.28 -9.82 -2.77
N LEU A 41 1.90 -9.82 -1.60
CA LEU A 41 1.27 -9.57 -0.32
C LEU A 41 2.08 -8.50 0.40
N GLY A 42 1.49 -7.33 0.56
CA GLY A 42 2.08 -6.25 1.33
C GLY A 42 1.39 -6.08 2.68
N TYR A 43 2.05 -5.35 3.56
CA TYR A 43 1.41 -4.70 4.70
C TYR A 43 1.90 -3.26 4.74
N PHE A 44 0.99 -2.32 5.00
CA PHE A 44 1.39 -0.99 5.40
C PHE A 44 0.48 -0.39 6.45
N LYS A 45 1.09 0.34 7.38
CA LYS A 45 0.41 1.10 8.42
C LYS A 45 0.47 2.58 8.08
N LEU A 46 -0.68 3.26 8.17
CA LEU A 46 -0.77 4.71 8.16
C LEU A 46 -1.29 5.17 9.52
N GLN A 47 -0.61 6.11 10.15
CA GLN A 47 -1.08 6.73 11.39
C GLN A 47 -1.26 8.23 11.15
N SER A 48 -2.41 8.78 11.50
CA SER A 48 -2.73 10.20 11.35
C SER A 48 -3.22 10.78 12.67
N ASN A 49 -2.65 11.92 13.06
CA ASN A 49 -3.03 12.66 14.26
C ASN A 49 -3.67 13.98 13.86
N PHE A 50 -4.99 14.09 14.03
CA PHE A 50 -5.74 15.32 13.75
C PHE A 50 -6.05 16.06 15.06
N LEU A 51 -5.80 17.37 15.06
CA LEU A 51 -6.27 18.29 16.09
C LEU A 51 -7.51 18.98 15.53
N THR A 52 -8.69 18.49 15.87
CA THR A 52 -9.95 19.14 15.54
C THR A 52 -10.12 20.33 16.47
N THR A 53 -9.79 21.53 15.98
CA THR A 53 -10.17 22.76 16.69
C THR A 53 -11.59 23.09 16.26
N GLU A 54 -12.57 22.78 17.10
CA GLU A 54 -13.95 23.17 16.83
C GLU A 54 -14.00 24.69 16.71
N ASN A 55 -14.48 25.15 15.54
CA ASN A 55 -15.01 26.47 15.21
C ASN A 55 -14.84 27.58 16.29
N PRO A 56 -14.05 28.64 16.04
CA PRO A 56 -13.69 29.65 17.06
C PRO A 56 -14.87 30.49 17.62
N ASN A 57 -16.11 30.25 17.18
CA ASN A 57 -17.30 31.01 17.57
C ASN A 57 -18.27 30.23 18.48
N VAL A 58 -17.96 29.00 18.88
CA VAL A 58 -18.80 28.21 19.80
C VAL A 58 -17.93 27.75 20.97
N ILE A 59 -18.45 27.99 22.18
CA ILE A 59 -17.99 27.58 23.53
C ILE A 59 -16.88 26.49 23.52
N PRO A 60 -15.79 26.64 24.31
CA PRO A 60 -14.64 25.74 24.24
C PRO A 60 -15.04 24.30 24.59
N SER A 61 -15.22 23.46 23.57
CA SER A 61 -15.18 22.01 23.74
C SER A 61 -13.74 21.61 24.10
N PRO A 62 -13.54 20.59 24.96
CA PRO A 62 -12.23 20.06 25.24
C PRO A 62 -11.55 19.61 23.93
N LEU A 63 -10.25 19.83 23.83
CA LEU A 63 -9.44 19.52 22.65
C LEU A 63 -9.54 18.00 22.35
N ILE A 64 -10.39 17.59 21.41
CA ILE A 64 -10.53 16.18 21.05
C ILE A 64 -9.36 15.82 20.15
N LEU A 65 -8.44 15.01 20.69
CA LEU A 65 -7.38 14.43 19.88
C LEU A 65 -7.95 13.21 19.17
N GLU A 66 -8.02 13.26 17.84
CA GLU A 66 -8.42 12.12 17.02
C GLU A 66 -7.15 11.44 16.49
N GLU A 67 -6.87 10.26 17.04
CA GLU A 67 -5.82 9.36 16.53
C GLU A 67 -6.50 8.35 15.61
N SER A 68 -6.13 8.37 14.32
CA SER A 68 -6.60 7.40 13.33
C SER A 68 -5.45 6.52 12.86
N GLU A 69 -5.62 5.21 12.98
CA GLU A 69 -4.67 4.19 12.57
C GLU A 69 -5.32 3.30 11.50
N SER A 70 -4.65 3.14 10.36
CA SER A 70 -5.10 2.32 9.24
C SER A 70 -4.07 1.25 8.93
N HIS A 71 -4.49 -0.01 9.03
CA HIS A 71 -3.72 -1.20 8.68
C HIS A 71 -4.20 -1.70 7.33
N ASN A 72 -3.31 -1.77 6.35
CA ASN A 72 -3.64 -2.13 4.98
C ASN A 72 -2.86 -3.37 4.56
N PHE A 73 -3.57 -4.35 4.01
CA PHE A 73 -3.03 -5.62 3.55
C PHE A 73 -3.37 -5.78 2.06
N PRO A 74 -2.59 -5.17 1.14
CA PRO A 74 -2.77 -5.38 -0.28
C PRO A 74 -2.36 -6.80 -0.67
N LEU A 75 -3.25 -7.46 -1.41
CA LEU A 75 -3.06 -8.73 -2.07
C LEU A 75 -3.21 -8.50 -3.57
N THR A 76 -2.21 -8.84 -4.36
CA THR A 76 -2.28 -8.74 -5.82
C THR A 76 -1.98 -10.07 -6.47
N LEU A 77 -2.70 -10.35 -7.55
CA LEU A 77 -2.39 -11.42 -8.48
C LEU A 77 -2.21 -10.79 -9.85
N SER A 78 -1.05 -10.99 -10.46
CA SER A 78 -0.70 -10.40 -11.74
C SER A 78 -0.14 -11.43 -12.71
N ILE A 79 -0.39 -11.16 -13.99
CA ILE A 79 0.32 -11.78 -15.09
C ILE A 79 1.33 -10.76 -15.62
N GLY A 80 2.59 -11.18 -15.71
CA GLY A 80 3.67 -10.40 -16.26
C GLY A 80 4.14 -10.97 -17.59
N TYR A 81 4.73 -10.12 -18.41
CA TYR A 81 5.39 -10.50 -19.65
C TYR A 81 6.83 -9.98 -19.63
N HIS A 82 7.80 -10.86 -19.87
CA HIS A 82 9.21 -10.56 -19.97
C HIS A 82 9.56 -10.21 -21.41
N LEU A 83 10.07 -9.00 -21.64
CA LEU A 83 10.50 -8.51 -22.93
C LEU A 83 11.97 -8.09 -22.85
N ASP A 84 12.86 -8.91 -23.40
CA ASP A 84 14.25 -8.53 -23.61
C ASP A 84 14.33 -7.47 -24.72
N LEU A 85 14.81 -6.27 -24.38
CA LEU A 85 15.02 -5.20 -25.36
C LEU A 85 16.44 -5.25 -25.93
N ASN A 86 17.40 -5.70 -25.12
CA ASN A 86 18.78 -6.03 -25.49
C ASN A 86 19.41 -6.93 -24.39
N ASP A 87 20.70 -7.25 -24.52
CA ASP A 87 21.40 -8.17 -23.60
C ASP A 87 21.50 -7.69 -22.14
N TRP A 88 21.29 -6.40 -21.87
CA TRP A 88 21.45 -5.80 -20.54
C TRP A 88 20.19 -5.13 -20.00
N PHE A 89 19.13 -5.04 -20.81
CA PHE A 89 17.91 -4.32 -20.49
C PHE A 89 16.68 -5.12 -20.88
N ALA A 90 15.83 -5.39 -19.88
CA ALA A 90 14.56 -6.08 -20.06
C ALA A 90 13.43 -5.25 -19.45
N LEU A 91 12.30 -5.21 -20.17
CA LEU A 91 11.06 -4.62 -19.71
C LEU A 91 10.11 -5.74 -19.23
N ASN A 92 9.47 -5.53 -18.08
CA ASN A 92 8.56 -6.51 -17.49
C ASN A 92 7.19 -5.87 -17.25
N PRO A 93 6.41 -5.55 -18.30
CA PRO A 93 5.04 -5.09 -18.09
C PRO A 93 4.24 -6.15 -17.34
N LYS A 94 3.48 -5.70 -16.34
CA LYS A 94 2.55 -6.53 -15.58
C LYS A 94 1.15 -5.95 -15.59
N LEU A 95 0.17 -6.84 -15.64
CA LEU A 95 -1.23 -6.53 -15.47
C LEU A 95 -1.78 -7.43 -14.36
N GLY A 96 -2.45 -6.85 -13.38
CA GLY A 96 -2.94 -7.61 -12.25
C GLY A 96 -4.24 -7.08 -11.67
N LEU A 97 -4.87 -7.95 -10.90
CA LEU A 97 -6.00 -7.62 -10.06
C LEU A 97 -5.51 -7.57 -8.62
N GLY A 98 -5.90 -6.52 -7.92
CA GLY A 98 -5.56 -6.30 -6.53
C GLY A 98 -6.83 -6.22 -5.67
N TYR A 99 -6.73 -6.73 -4.45
CA TYR A 99 -7.69 -6.49 -3.40
C TYR A 99 -6.93 -6.02 -2.15
N MET A 100 -7.48 -5.04 -1.43
CA MET A 100 -6.85 -4.49 -0.25
C MET A 100 -7.79 -4.61 0.93
N PHE A 101 -7.38 -5.35 1.95
CA PHE A 101 -8.07 -5.36 3.24
C PHE A 101 -7.58 -4.19 4.06
N THR A 102 -8.52 -3.36 4.53
CA THR A 102 -8.21 -2.21 5.37
C THR A 102 -8.92 -2.36 6.70
N TYR A 103 -8.15 -2.31 7.78
CA TYR A 103 -8.66 -2.21 9.15
C TYR A 103 -8.35 -0.81 9.68
N ASN A 104 -9.40 -0.06 10.01
CA ASN A 104 -9.29 1.29 10.55
C ASN A 104 -9.65 1.29 12.04
N LYS A 105 -8.83 1.96 12.83
CA LYS A 105 -9.04 2.18 14.25
C LYS A 105 -8.96 3.68 14.51
N THR A 106 -10.06 4.25 14.96
CA THR A 106 -10.11 5.64 15.41
C THR A 106 -10.26 5.64 16.92
N LYS A 107 -9.37 6.35 17.61
CA LYS A 107 -9.54 6.68 19.04
C LYS A 107 -9.91 8.15 19.14
N LEU A 108 -11.07 8.40 19.75
CA LEU A 108 -11.45 9.72 20.21
C LEU A 108 -10.93 9.85 21.63
N ARG A 109 -10.07 10.84 21.88
CA ARG A 109 -9.63 11.18 23.22
C ARG A 109 -10.36 12.43 23.68
N GLY A 110 -11.48 12.22 24.36
CA GLY A 110 -12.24 13.23 25.09
C GLY A 110 -12.75 12.59 26.38
N ASP A 111 -12.30 13.12 27.51
CA ASP A 111 -12.62 12.82 28.92
C ASP A 111 -13.27 11.46 29.29
#